data_AF-A0A0A2VSE9-F1
#
_entry.id   AF-A0A0A2VSE9-F1
#
_cell.length_a   1.000
_cell.length_b   1.000
_cell.length_c   1.000
_cell.angle_alpha   90.00
_cell.angle_beta   90.00
_cell.angle_gamma   90.00
#
_symmetry.space_group_name_H-M   'P 1'
#
loop_
_entity.id
_entity.type
_entity.pdbx_description
1 polymer ?
#
loop_
_entity_poly.entity_id
_entity_poly.type
_entity_poly.pdbx_seq_one_letter_code
_entity_poly.pdbx_strand_id
1 'polypeptide(L)'
;MTQTTAAILSSVPAWYFDSEGRYIVFREDGTGELWCACNFNYWIAADFEWKIADNSVSAAADAQVGGSLAAASADDVENSSQLHIQMTLTKRLPESAQTSVLTKSTLVNEFSLTDEAFKTKTYTVRVEKGRFIQPSRARYANESSNNFDMRLVFNPSPYPPKSAWKSLEGGVEDGQFWNHTHFVASSS
;
A
#
# COMPACT_ATOMS: atom_id res chain seq x y z
N MET A 1 2.38 -19.97 17.25
CA MET A 1 1.23 -19.04 17.15
C MET A 1 1.22 -18.51 15.72
N THR A 2 0.12 -18.70 14.99
CA THR A 2 -0.04 -18.13 13.64
C THR A 2 -0.38 -16.66 13.77
N GLN A 3 0.56 -15.79 13.41
CA GLN A 3 0.32 -14.34 13.32
C GLN A 3 -0.68 -14.09 12.18
N THR A 4 -1.74 -13.32 12.45
CA THR A 4 -2.71 -12.94 11.42
C THR A 4 -2.10 -11.93 10.46
N THR A 5 -2.51 -11.90 9.19
CA THR A 5 -2.05 -10.92 8.20
C THR A 5 -2.14 -9.49 8.72
N ALA A 6 -3.21 -9.15 9.45
CA ALA A 6 -3.39 -7.83 10.07
C ALA A 6 -2.29 -7.49 11.09
N ALA A 7 -1.90 -8.45 11.93
CA ALA A 7 -0.82 -8.26 12.89
C ALA A 7 0.56 -8.20 12.22
N ILE A 8 0.73 -8.82 11.04
CA ILE A 8 1.98 -8.74 10.28
C ILE A 8 2.16 -7.34 9.66
N LEU A 9 1.08 -6.69 9.22
CA LEU A 9 1.17 -5.36 8.59
C LEU A 9 1.91 -4.35 9.48
N SER A 10 1.65 -4.37 10.79
CA SER A 10 2.28 -3.49 11.77
C SER A 10 3.47 -4.10 12.53
N SER A 11 3.87 -5.34 12.22
CA SER A 11 4.99 -6.00 12.93
C SER A 11 6.37 -5.59 12.41
N VAL A 12 6.43 -4.84 11.31
CA VAL A 12 7.66 -4.31 10.72
C VAL A 12 7.66 -2.80 10.73
N PRO A 13 8.83 -2.13 10.79
CA PRO A 13 8.90 -0.68 10.82
C PRO A 13 8.28 -0.01 9.58
N ALA A 14 8.46 -0.59 8.40
CA ALA A 14 7.88 -0.11 7.14
C ALA A 14 7.93 -1.19 6.05
N TRP A 15 7.09 -1.01 5.04
CA TRP A 15 7.07 -1.77 3.80
C TRP A 15 7.56 -0.90 2.65
N TYR A 16 8.63 -1.32 1.99
CA TYR A 16 9.36 -0.51 1.02
C TYR A 16 9.05 -0.92 -0.42
N PHE A 17 8.65 0.04 -1.26
CA PHE A 17 8.81 -0.10 -2.71
C PHE A 17 10.28 0.16 -3.07
N ASP A 18 10.89 1.11 -2.37
CA ASP A 18 12.33 1.35 -2.30
C ASP A 18 12.71 1.99 -0.96
N SER A 19 14.01 2.13 -0.73
CA SER A 19 14.57 2.81 0.45
C SER A 19 14.79 4.32 0.24
N GLU A 20 14.37 4.88 -0.90
CA GLU A 20 14.67 6.28 -1.29
C GLU A 20 13.50 7.23 -1.01
N GLY A 21 12.28 6.71 -0.81
CA GLY A 21 11.14 7.53 -0.42
C GLY A 21 9.77 6.99 -0.80
N ARG A 22 9.68 5.75 -1.30
CA ARG A 22 8.41 5.07 -1.57
C ARG A 22 8.20 3.92 -0.61
N TYR A 23 7.42 4.17 0.45
CA TYR A 23 7.12 3.17 1.47
C TYR A 23 5.78 3.44 2.15
N ILE A 24 5.30 2.43 2.87
CA ILE A 24 4.08 2.48 3.68
C ILE A 24 4.34 1.93 5.07
N VAL A 25 3.78 2.58 6.09
CA VAL A 25 3.87 2.19 7.50
C VAL A 25 2.47 1.89 8.00
N PHE A 26 2.29 0.77 8.71
CA PHE A 26 1.06 0.46 9.44
C PHE A 26 1.35 0.46 10.93
N ARG A 27 0.44 1.04 11.71
CA ARG A 27 0.47 1.04 13.17
C ARG A 27 -0.70 0.22 13.72
N GLU A 28 -0.49 -0.36 14.90
CA GLU A 28 -1.47 -1.21 15.58
C GLU A 28 -2.75 -0.44 15.99
N ASP A 29 -2.67 0.87 16.12
CA ASP A 29 -3.80 1.75 16.48
C ASP A 29 -4.77 2.03 15.33
N GLY A 30 -4.55 1.41 14.16
CA GLY A 30 -5.36 1.67 12.96
C GLY A 30 -4.93 2.92 12.20
N THR A 31 -3.74 3.45 12.44
CA THR A 31 -3.15 4.54 11.64
C THR A 31 -1.94 4.05 10.85
N GLY A 32 -1.41 4.91 10.00
CA GLY A 32 -0.21 4.61 9.23
C GLY A 32 0.27 5.81 8.44
N GLU A 33 1.34 5.62 7.66
CA GLU A 33 1.92 6.66 6.81
C GLU A 33 2.08 6.14 5.38
N LEU A 34 1.74 6.96 4.40
CA LEU A 34 2.02 6.70 2.99
C LEU A 34 3.00 7.74 2.46
N TRP A 35 4.13 7.26 1.93
CA TRP A 35 5.19 8.07 1.39
C TRP A 35 5.38 7.82 -0.11
N CYS A 36 5.46 8.91 -0.88
CA CYS A 36 5.72 8.90 -2.31
C CYS A 36 6.68 10.02 -2.66
N ALA A 37 7.95 9.66 -2.82
CA ALA A 37 9.00 10.57 -3.23
C ALA A 37 9.96 9.93 -4.25
N CYS A 38 10.59 10.76 -5.07
CA CYS A 38 11.64 10.37 -6.01
C CYS A 38 12.53 11.58 -6.32
N ASN A 39 13.85 11.39 -6.34
CA ASN A 39 14.83 12.44 -6.65
C ASN A 39 14.57 13.75 -5.88
N PHE A 40 14.37 13.66 -4.55
CA PHE A 40 14.06 14.78 -3.65
C PHE A 40 12.71 15.46 -3.84
N ASN A 41 11.88 15.02 -4.80
CA ASN A 41 10.51 15.50 -4.95
C ASN A 41 9.58 14.63 -4.11
N TYR A 42 8.75 15.27 -3.29
CA TYR A 42 7.73 14.61 -2.47
C TYR A 42 6.36 15.02 -2.99
N TRP A 43 5.54 14.02 -3.31
CA TRP A 43 4.14 14.24 -3.70
C TRP A 43 3.17 13.78 -2.64
N ILE A 44 3.52 12.73 -1.90
CA ILE A 44 2.72 12.22 -0.80
C ILE A 44 3.63 12.01 0.41
N ALA A 45 3.24 12.61 1.52
CA ALA A 45 3.73 12.32 2.85
C ALA A 45 2.51 12.53 3.74
N ALA A 46 1.71 11.48 3.92
CA ALA A 46 0.40 11.62 4.54
C ALA A 46 0.15 10.52 5.56
N ASP A 47 -0.45 10.91 6.69
CA ASP A 47 -1.09 9.95 7.58
C ASP A 47 -2.30 9.32 6.86
N PHE A 48 -2.56 8.05 7.16
CA PHE A 48 -3.82 7.40 6.81
C PHE A 48 -4.41 6.69 8.02
N GLU A 49 -5.72 6.49 7.96
CA GLU A 49 -6.47 5.62 8.89
C GLU A 49 -6.82 4.33 8.16
N TRP A 50 -6.75 3.19 8.85
CA TRP A 50 -7.07 1.88 8.29
C TRP A 50 -7.80 0.98 9.28
N LYS A 51 -8.59 0.07 8.74
CA LYS A 51 -9.28 -0.98 9.49
C LYS A 51 -9.54 -2.19 8.61
N ILE A 52 -9.78 -3.34 9.24
CA ILE A 52 -10.26 -4.53 8.54
C ILE A 52 -11.66 -4.22 7.98
N ALA A 53 -11.89 -4.55 6.71
CA ALA A 53 -13.19 -4.40 6.10
C ALA A 53 -14.12 -5.52 6.58
N ASP A 54 -15.35 -5.19 6.95
CA ASP A 54 -16.37 -6.19 7.19
C ASP A 54 -16.73 -6.88 5.87
N ASN A 55 -16.60 -8.22 5.81
CA ASN A 55 -16.94 -9.02 4.63
C ASN A 55 -18.41 -8.90 4.18
N SER A 56 -19.25 -8.13 4.88
CA SER A 56 -20.66 -7.90 4.56
C SER A 56 -20.90 -6.92 3.40
N VAL A 57 -19.87 -6.18 2.94
CA VAL A 57 -20.02 -5.15 1.89
C VAL A 57 -19.62 -5.67 0.50
N SER A 58 -18.94 -6.80 0.41
CA SER A 58 -18.42 -7.32 -0.87
C SER A 58 -19.40 -8.19 -1.67
N ALA A 59 -20.57 -8.53 -1.12
CA ALA A 59 -21.55 -9.40 -1.79
C ALA A 59 -22.53 -8.66 -2.71
N ALA A 60 -22.46 -7.33 -2.83
CA ALA A 60 -23.44 -6.55 -3.58
C ALA A 60 -23.04 -6.26 -5.05
N ALA A 61 -21.88 -6.71 -5.52
CA ALA A 61 -21.39 -6.36 -6.87
C ALA A 61 -21.46 -7.48 -7.92
N ASP A 62 -21.59 -8.76 -7.57
CA ASP A 62 -21.55 -9.86 -8.56
C ASP A 62 -22.56 -10.99 -8.29
N ALA A 63 -23.83 -10.64 -8.11
CA ALA A 63 -24.92 -11.62 -8.09
C ALA A 63 -25.60 -11.73 -9.47
N GLN A 64 -24.95 -12.40 -10.43
CA GLN A 64 -25.66 -13.08 -11.51
C GLN A 64 -25.15 -14.52 -11.72
N VAL A 65 -25.97 -15.44 -11.19
CA VAL A 65 -26.39 -16.75 -11.74
C VAL A 65 -25.33 -17.84 -11.97
N GLY A 66 -25.46 -18.93 -11.20
CA GLY A 66 -25.04 -20.27 -11.61
C GLY A 66 -24.59 -21.15 -10.45
N GLY A 67 -25.50 -21.92 -9.86
CA GLY A 67 -25.17 -22.81 -8.75
C GLY A 67 -24.34 -24.03 -9.17
N SER A 68 -23.51 -24.52 -8.24
CA SER A 68 -23.23 -25.94 -8.07
C SER A 68 -22.61 -26.20 -6.69
N LEU A 69 -23.08 -27.27 -6.05
CA LEU A 69 -22.50 -27.85 -4.84
C LEU A 69 -21.18 -28.55 -5.18
N ALA A 70 -20.28 -28.56 -4.18
CA ALA A 70 -19.14 -29.47 -3.95
C ALA A 70 -17.71 -28.99 -4.26
N ALA A 71 -16.85 -29.38 -3.32
CA ALA A 71 -15.38 -29.29 -3.22
C ALA A 71 -14.83 -27.90 -2.82
N ALA A 72 -14.32 -27.81 -1.58
CA ALA A 72 -13.37 -26.76 -1.20
C ALA A 72 -12.17 -26.86 -2.15
N SER A 73 -12.15 -26.00 -3.17
CA SER A 73 -11.09 -25.91 -4.16
C SER A 73 -9.89 -25.18 -3.56
N ALA A 74 -8.73 -25.28 -4.22
CA ALA A 74 -7.51 -24.57 -3.84
C ALA A 74 -7.71 -23.04 -3.65
N ASP A 75 -8.78 -22.47 -4.21
CA ASP A 75 -9.22 -21.08 -4.00
C ASP A 75 -9.52 -20.75 -2.53
N ASP A 76 -10.05 -21.69 -1.73
CA ASP A 76 -10.33 -21.48 -0.30
C ASP A 76 -9.04 -21.34 0.52
N VAL A 77 -7.97 -22.01 0.11
CA VAL A 77 -6.64 -21.93 0.75
C VAL A 77 -5.90 -20.66 0.33
N GLU A 78 -6.05 -20.21 -0.91
CA GLU A 78 -5.50 -18.92 -1.35
C GLU A 78 -6.22 -17.72 -0.71
N ASN A 79 -7.54 -17.80 -0.52
CA ASN A 79 -8.35 -16.79 0.16
C ASN A 79 -8.03 -16.66 1.66
N SER A 80 -7.56 -17.74 2.31
CA SER A 80 -7.12 -17.72 3.72
C SER A 80 -5.93 -16.79 4.00
N SER A 81 -5.19 -16.37 2.97
CA SER A 81 -4.01 -15.49 3.10
C SER A 81 -4.31 -14.01 2.81
N GLN A 82 -5.50 -13.72 2.27
CA GLN A 82 -5.92 -12.40 1.86
C GLN A 82 -6.70 -11.71 2.98
N LEU A 83 -6.47 -10.41 3.12
CA LEU A 83 -7.13 -9.54 4.08
C LEU A 83 -7.75 -8.38 3.33
N HIS A 84 -9.03 -8.10 3.57
CA HIS A 84 -9.65 -6.88 3.08
C HIS A 84 -9.46 -5.77 4.11
N ILE A 85 -8.88 -4.66 3.69
CA ILE A 85 -8.71 -3.47 4.52
C ILE A 85 -9.38 -2.27 3.86
N GLN A 86 -9.90 -1.36 4.68
CA GLN A 86 -10.25 -0.01 4.25
C GLN A 86 -9.14 0.93 4.67
N MET A 87 -8.72 1.84 3.79
CA MET A 87 -7.80 2.92 4.12
C MET A 87 -8.35 4.26 3.67
N THR A 88 -8.12 5.28 4.49
CA THR A 88 -8.48 6.68 4.21
C THR A 88 -7.24 7.53 4.37
N LEU A 89 -6.71 8.06 3.27
CA LEU A 89 -5.60 9.00 3.31
C LEU A 89 -6.08 10.33 3.90
N THR A 90 -5.27 10.95 4.75
CA THR A 90 -5.54 12.28 5.29
C THR A 90 -4.66 13.33 4.63
N LYS A 91 -4.99 14.61 4.82
CA LYS A 91 -4.15 15.73 4.36
C LYS A 91 -2.98 16.01 5.30
N ARG A 92 -2.97 15.41 6.50
CA ARG A 92 -1.97 15.68 7.54
C ARG A 92 -0.64 15.04 7.18
N LEU A 93 0.43 15.80 7.38
CA LEU A 93 1.79 15.27 7.35
C LEU A 93 2.00 14.34 8.55
N PRO A 94 2.71 13.21 8.36
CA PRO A 94 3.10 12.35 9.46
C PRO A 94 3.94 13.10 10.50
N GLU A 95 3.88 12.67 11.76
CA GLU A 95 4.59 13.31 12.89
C GLU A 95 6.09 13.49 12.58
N SER A 96 6.71 12.47 12.00
CA SER A 96 8.11 12.48 11.56
C SER A 96 8.45 13.59 10.55
N ALA A 97 7.45 14.10 9.83
CA ALA A 97 7.57 15.14 8.81
C ALA A 97 7.17 16.54 9.31
N GLN A 98 6.57 16.67 10.50
CA GLN A 98 6.01 17.94 11.00
C GLN A 98 7.07 19.01 11.32
N THR A 99 8.33 18.62 11.51
CA THR A 99 9.45 19.55 11.70
C THR A 99 10.28 19.75 10.42
N SER A 100 9.90 19.10 9.32
CA SER A 100 10.65 19.12 8.07
C SER A 100 10.26 20.30 7.16
N VAL A 101 11.03 20.49 6.09
CA VAL A 101 10.72 21.46 5.03
C VAL A 101 9.39 21.16 4.32
N LEU A 102 8.87 19.93 4.43
CA LEU A 102 7.61 19.53 3.78
C LEU A 102 6.40 20.31 4.32
N THR A 103 6.47 20.84 5.55
CA THR A 103 5.43 21.73 6.10
C THR A 103 5.20 23.00 5.28
N LYS A 104 6.18 23.40 4.47
CA LYS A 104 6.12 24.56 3.58
C LYS A 104 6.00 24.18 2.12
N SER A 105 5.92 22.88 1.81
CA SER A 105 5.87 22.39 0.44
C SER A 105 4.52 22.68 -0.19
N THR A 106 4.53 23.23 -1.40
CA THR A 106 3.34 23.44 -2.24
C THR A 106 3.15 22.30 -3.23
N LEU A 107 3.76 21.14 -2.99
CA LEU A 107 3.73 19.97 -3.86
C LEU A 107 3.23 18.70 -3.15
N VAL A 108 3.04 18.73 -1.82
CA VAL A 108 2.73 17.53 -1.04
C VAL A 108 1.23 17.41 -0.80
N ASN A 109 0.72 16.18 -0.75
CA ASN A 109 -0.66 15.83 -0.39
C ASN A 109 -1.69 16.60 -1.23
N GLU A 110 -2.54 17.44 -0.62
CA GLU A 110 -3.62 18.16 -1.29
C GLU A 110 -3.12 19.13 -2.36
N PHE A 111 -1.84 19.47 -2.40
CA PHE A 111 -1.29 20.26 -3.50
C PHE A 111 -1.09 19.42 -4.77
N SER A 112 -0.71 18.15 -4.64
CA SER A 112 -0.57 17.21 -5.77
C SER A 112 -1.83 16.39 -6.06
N LEU A 113 -2.71 16.25 -5.08
CA LEU A 113 -3.84 15.33 -5.12
C LEU A 113 -5.19 16.07 -5.09
N THR A 114 -6.16 15.50 -5.81
CA THR A 114 -7.56 15.90 -5.75
C THR A 114 -8.24 15.33 -4.50
N ASP A 115 -9.44 15.81 -4.17
CA ASP A 115 -10.20 15.31 -3.01
C ASP A 115 -10.55 13.81 -3.14
N GLU A 116 -10.60 13.25 -4.35
CA GLU A 116 -10.80 11.81 -4.59
C GLU A 116 -9.68 10.93 -4.00
N ALA A 117 -8.47 11.48 -3.82
CA ALA A 117 -7.38 10.74 -3.20
C ALA A 117 -7.66 10.41 -1.72
N PHE A 118 -8.39 11.28 -1.02
CA PHE A 118 -8.64 11.23 0.43
C PHE A 118 -9.94 10.50 0.80
N LYS A 119 -10.70 10.01 -0.18
CA LYS A 119 -11.84 9.13 0.08
C LYS A 119 -11.37 7.75 0.54
N THR A 120 -12.15 7.15 1.45
CA THR A 120 -11.95 5.77 1.90
C THR A 120 -12.03 4.80 0.74
N LYS A 121 -11.06 3.89 0.65
CA LYS A 121 -10.96 2.85 -0.38
C LYS A 121 -10.74 1.50 0.26
N THR A 122 -11.22 0.46 -0.42
CA THR A 122 -11.03 -0.93 0.00
C THR A 122 -9.92 -1.56 -0.81
N TYR A 123 -9.07 -2.33 -0.13
CA TYR A 123 -7.94 -3.03 -0.71
C TYR A 123 -7.99 -4.49 -0.28
N THR A 124 -7.65 -5.37 -1.21
CA THR A 124 -7.25 -6.73 -0.90
C THR A 124 -5.74 -6.73 -0.70
N VAL A 125 -5.28 -7.14 0.48
CA VAL A 125 -3.85 -7.23 0.81
C VAL A 125 -3.47 -8.66 1.17
N ARG A 126 -2.26 -9.06 0.78
CA ARG A 126 -1.66 -10.35 1.12
C ARG A 126 -0.22 -10.13 1.54
N VAL A 127 0.22 -10.88 2.55
CA VAL A 127 1.63 -10.95 2.92
C VAL A 127 2.19 -12.31 2.52
N GLU A 128 3.31 -12.29 1.82
CA GLU A 128 4.04 -13.46 1.34
C GLU A 128 5.39 -13.53 2.04
N LYS A 129 5.84 -14.75 2.39
CA LYS A 129 7.18 -15.00 2.93
C LYS A 129 8.07 -15.59 1.84
N GLY A 130 9.32 -15.16 1.76
CA GLY A 130 10.21 -15.58 0.68
C GLY A 130 11.55 -14.85 0.71
N ARG A 131 12.18 -14.71 -0.46
CA ARG A 131 13.36 -13.87 -0.65
C ARG A 131 13.02 -12.85 -1.72
N PHE A 132 12.99 -11.59 -1.33
CA PHE A 132 12.54 -10.50 -2.18
C PHE A 132 13.59 -9.39 -2.27
N ILE A 133 13.50 -8.66 -3.37
CA ILE A 133 14.22 -7.41 -3.63
C ILE A 133 13.23 -6.26 -3.65
N GLN A 134 13.73 -5.04 -3.49
CA GLN A 134 12.93 -3.84 -3.71
C GLN A 134 12.33 -3.85 -5.12
N PRO A 135 11.02 -3.64 -5.27
CA PRO A 135 10.35 -3.54 -6.56
C PRO A 135 11.04 -2.59 -7.55
N SER A 136 11.55 -1.45 -7.08
CA SER A 136 12.28 -0.49 -7.92
C SER A 136 13.54 -1.06 -8.57
N ARG A 137 14.15 -2.09 -7.97
CA ARG A 137 15.38 -2.75 -8.42
C ARG A 137 15.13 -4.04 -9.21
N ALA A 138 13.87 -4.41 -9.46
CA ALA A 138 13.51 -5.67 -10.12
C ALA A 138 14.24 -5.90 -11.45
N ARG A 139 14.48 -4.82 -12.21
CA ARG A 139 15.19 -4.88 -13.51
C ARG A 139 16.71 -5.03 -13.41
N TYR A 140 17.29 -4.82 -12.22
CA TYR A 140 18.72 -4.85 -11.94
C TYR A 140 19.10 -5.95 -10.94
N ALA A 141 18.20 -6.92 -10.76
CA ALA A 141 18.32 -7.96 -9.74
C ALA A 141 19.56 -8.85 -9.97
N ASN A 142 20.34 -9.04 -8.91
CA ASN A 142 21.27 -10.17 -8.77
C ASN A 142 20.92 -10.96 -7.49
N GLU A 143 21.26 -12.25 -7.41
CA GLU A 143 20.88 -13.08 -6.26
C GLU A 143 21.38 -12.54 -4.90
N SER A 144 22.48 -11.80 -4.92
CA SER A 144 23.06 -11.12 -3.75
C SER A 144 22.27 -9.90 -3.26
N SER A 145 21.26 -9.43 -4.00
CA SER A 145 20.45 -8.25 -3.65
C SER A 145 19.18 -8.58 -2.86
N ASN A 146 18.89 -9.87 -2.64
CA ASN A 146 17.72 -10.35 -1.89
C ASN A 146 17.87 -10.09 -0.39
N ASN A 147 17.43 -8.91 0.07
CA ASN A 147 17.59 -8.44 1.45
C ASN A 147 16.30 -8.49 2.28
N PHE A 148 15.17 -8.89 1.69
CA PHE A 148 13.86 -8.86 2.34
C PHE A 148 13.25 -10.27 2.39
N ASP A 149 12.60 -10.60 3.50
CA ASP A 149 12.01 -11.92 3.73
C ASP A 149 10.47 -11.92 3.61
N MET A 150 9.87 -10.74 3.47
CA MET A 150 8.43 -10.56 3.32
C MET A 150 8.10 -9.62 2.16
N ARG A 151 6.95 -9.88 1.54
CA ARG A 151 6.34 -9.04 0.51
C ARG A 151 4.88 -8.79 0.81
N LEU A 152 4.52 -7.52 0.91
CA LEU A 152 3.14 -7.05 0.94
C LEU A 152 2.67 -6.80 -0.48
N VAL A 153 1.55 -7.43 -0.84
CA VAL A 153 0.89 -7.30 -2.14
C VAL A 153 -0.44 -6.59 -1.94
N PHE A 154 -0.68 -5.55 -2.72
CA PHE A 154 -1.86 -4.71 -2.74
C PHE A 154 -2.66 -4.92 -4.03
N ASN A 155 -3.98 -4.98 -3.90
CA ASN A 155 -4.91 -4.90 -5.03
C ASN A 155 -6.13 -4.02 -4.65
N PRO A 156 -6.28 -2.82 -5.25
CA PRO A 156 -5.36 -2.13 -6.17
C PRO A 156 -4.15 -1.50 -5.45
N SER A 157 -3.30 -0.73 -6.14
CA SER A 157 -2.21 0.04 -5.54
C SER A 157 -2.69 0.95 -4.39
N PRO A 158 -1.94 1.09 -3.28
CA PRO A 158 -2.28 2.03 -2.21
C PRO A 158 -2.06 3.49 -2.61
N TYR A 159 -1.37 3.76 -3.73
CA TYR A 159 -1.23 5.11 -4.24
C TYR A 159 -2.49 5.55 -5.00
N PRO A 160 -2.83 6.85 -4.98
CA PRO A 160 -4.00 7.36 -5.70
C PRO A 160 -3.96 7.01 -7.20
N PRO A 161 -5.12 6.63 -7.80
CA PRO A 161 -5.19 6.33 -9.23
C PRO A 161 -4.87 7.58 -10.07
N LYS A 162 -4.52 7.40 -11.34
CA LYS A 162 -4.12 8.48 -12.26
C LYS A 162 -5.07 9.69 -12.25
N SER A 163 -6.39 9.47 -12.20
CA SER A 163 -7.40 10.54 -12.17
C SER A 163 -7.41 11.38 -10.88
N ALA A 164 -6.80 10.88 -9.79
CA ALA A 164 -6.77 11.55 -8.51
C ALA A 164 -5.59 12.54 -8.37
N TRP A 165 -4.70 12.63 -9.37
CA TRP A 165 -3.58 13.56 -9.43
C TRP A 165 -3.97 14.85 -10.13
N LYS A 166 -3.59 16.00 -9.58
CA LYS A 166 -3.88 17.33 -10.14
C LYS A 166 -3.02 17.65 -11.36
N SER A 167 -1.77 17.20 -11.34
CA SER A 167 -0.85 17.26 -12.49
C SER A 167 -0.09 15.95 -12.54
N LEU A 168 0.07 15.43 -13.75
CA LEU A 168 0.84 14.21 -14.03
C LEU A 168 2.27 14.54 -14.49
N GLU A 169 2.62 15.82 -14.63
CA GLU A 169 3.90 16.20 -15.20
C GLU A 169 5.11 15.71 -14.39
N GLY A 170 6.18 15.39 -15.11
CA GLY A 170 7.46 14.97 -14.52
C GLY A 170 7.36 13.64 -13.77
N GLY A 171 7.84 13.64 -12.53
CA GLY A 171 8.06 12.41 -11.75
C GLY A 171 6.80 11.61 -11.43
N VAL A 172 5.60 12.20 -11.55
CA VAL A 172 4.32 11.47 -11.36
C VAL A 172 4.04 10.53 -12.53
N GLU A 173 4.07 11.02 -13.76
CA GLU A 173 3.85 10.19 -14.96
C GLU A 173 4.99 9.18 -15.14
N ASP A 174 6.24 9.60 -14.93
CA ASP A 174 7.40 8.71 -15.05
C ASP A 174 7.38 7.61 -13.97
N GLY A 175 6.96 7.98 -12.76
CA GLY A 175 6.89 7.08 -11.62
C GLY A 175 5.73 6.10 -11.67
N GLN A 176 4.65 6.39 -12.40
CA GLN A 176 3.44 5.58 -12.51
C GLN A 176 2.98 4.96 -11.18
N PHE A 177 2.94 5.78 -10.12
CA PHE A 177 2.79 5.28 -8.74
C PHE A 177 1.54 4.40 -8.54
N TRP A 178 0.47 4.68 -9.29
CA TRP A 178 -0.77 3.88 -9.30
C TRP A 178 -0.59 2.42 -9.75
N ASN A 179 0.55 2.06 -10.33
CA ASN A 179 0.91 0.69 -10.69
C ASN A 179 1.74 -0.02 -9.60
N HIS A 180 2.12 0.67 -8.51
CA HIS A 180 2.93 0.08 -7.46
C HIS A 180 2.06 -0.74 -6.51
N THR A 181 2.12 -2.05 -6.65
CA THR A 181 1.28 -3.01 -5.91
C THR A 181 2.07 -3.91 -4.97
N HIS A 182 3.39 -3.80 -4.96
CA HIS A 182 4.26 -4.67 -4.15
C HIS A 182 5.18 -3.81 -3.29
N PHE A 183 5.37 -4.23 -2.04
CA PHE A 183 6.27 -3.61 -1.08
C PHE A 183 6.97 -4.74 -0.30
N VAL A 184 8.18 -4.50 0.17
CA VAL A 184 8.99 -5.53 0.84
C VAL A 184 9.43 -5.08 2.21
N ALA A 185 9.58 -6.03 3.13
CA ALA A 185 10.05 -5.80 4.49
C ALA A 185 10.91 -6.99 4.95
N SER A 186 11.72 -6.75 5.98
CA SER A 186 12.48 -7.80 6.66
C SER A 186 11.89 -8.00 8.04
N SER A 187 11.61 -9.25 8.40
CA SER A 187 11.21 -9.60 9.76
C SER A 187 12.39 -9.36 10.70
N SER A 188 12.12 -8.66 11.80
CA SER A 188 13.11 -8.36 12.84
C SER A 188 13.55 -9.62 13.58
#